data_AF-A0A0G0B442-F1
#
_entry.id   AF-A0A0G0B442-F1
#
_cell.length_a   1.000
_cell.length_b   1.000
_cell.length_c   1.000
_cell.angle_alpha   90.00
_cell.angle_beta   90.00
_cell.angle_gamma   90.00
#
_symmetry.space_group_name_H-M   'P 1'
#
loop_
_entity.id
_entity.type
_entity.pdbx_description
1 polymer ?
#
loop_
_entity_poly.entity_id
_entity_poly.type
_entity_poly.pdbx_seq_one_letter_code
_entity_poly.pdbx_strand_id
1 'polypeptide(L)'
;MLKNIILIFVGLLAIASVAEAACDCGSINAANPCTGQSISITVTAGTPNGGTAVNSIYNWSFNSGGEDAKCGQFANGDYWIAPASGQGNITLTGLASNGDVSADVNPKLESMGLFGGTKIYGNYNAAENIIPNLPQTYSGITSILAGIKRNEISEGNCGTSAIIGSCADSYNVLTVLSSVPALAGSETLRPNITGETKELLNFDDFDFTRLPAKDFLTGTNTAGFEIIRQRWSHNTEIFGIKDVSGTGYSEGGRAFRAHILVDDYGAGTTASWNNSMMNLFSDDNTLDEKKPALAAMLSYGLDLYHSMNDAPPGVIRYWGQGATQSPGKFLPAVFMASLRTDATEANLLKTVGPNVNSVKDDRGPHELGQIHQGKTTPVWGDFTNYAGSYYLGAYWGSLLKSQCYDGATGICNTGIGKKTQLDPHGYIDGPPNRPGSNYMGSSLGVQKSFMAAMCLMPKIREIVNYENLVIYVNRIVDFGLVTANDPCTTPDSRENLTTCDPYRNTGCLYYGTTWGPINPEDVDSDCIKNPNPPYTKVGRFTALEGNHIGIAYGSGQVESNWTAIKALCGSTSSIDATPPGAPTGLEVI
;
A
#
# COMPACT_ATOMS: atom_id res chain seq x y z
N MET A 1 83.01 -27.69 33.31
CA MET A 1 81.75 -26.93 33.31
C MET A 1 80.88 -27.45 32.17
N LEU A 2 79.98 -28.39 32.47
CA LEU A 2 78.96 -28.89 31.54
C LEU A 2 77.86 -27.82 31.39
N LYS A 3 77.45 -27.52 30.16
CA LYS A 3 76.20 -26.80 29.87
C LYS A 3 75.27 -27.72 29.11
N ASN A 4 74.22 -28.18 29.81
CA ASN A 4 73.06 -28.87 29.26
C ASN A 4 72.22 -27.88 28.44
N ILE A 5 71.91 -28.24 27.21
CA ILE A 5 70.86 -27.60 26.40
C ILE A 5 69.70 -28.60 26.33
N ILE A 6 68.62 -28.27 27.04
CA ILE A 6 67.36 -29.00 27.02
C ILE A 6 66.55 -28.46 25.84
N LEU A 7 66.29 -29.32 24.86
CA LEU A 7 65.41 -29.05 23.72
C LEU A 7 63.98 -29.42 24.13
N ILE A 8 63.12 -28.43 24.36
CA ILE A 8 61.70 -28.64 24.66
C ILE A 8 60.93 -28.67 23.33
N PHE A 9 60.44 -29.85 22.96
CA PHE A 9 59.47 -30.03 21.88
C PHE A 9 58.08 -29.63 22.42
N VAL A 10 57.61 -28.44 22.04
CA VAL A 10 56.21 -28.03 22.26
C VAL A 10 55.40 -28.54 21.07
N GLY A 11 54.61 -29.59 21.29
CA GLY A 11 53.61 -30.04 20.32
C GLY A 11 52.48 -29.00 20.25
N LEU A 12 52.40 -28.26 19.13
CA LEU A 12 51.19 -27.53 18.77
C LEU A 12 50.09 -28.56 18.46
N LEU A 13 49.17 -28.76 19.41
CA LEU A 13 47.83 -29.24 19.06
C LEU A 13 47.15 -28.11 18.28
N ALA A 14 47.02 -28.28 16.97
CA ALA A 14 46.09 -27.50 16.17
C ALA A 14 44.67 -27.88 16.60
N ILE A 15 44.08 -27.08 17.49
CA ILE A 15 42.64 -27.10 17.72
C ILE A 15 42.03 -26.58 16.42
N ALA A 16 41.55 -27.48 15.56
CA ALA A 16 40.75 -27.09 14.42
C ALA A 16 39.53 -26.34 14.99
N SER A 17 39.48 -25.03 14.78
CA SER A 17 38.26 -24.27 14.97
C SER A 17 37.24 -24.88 14.03
N VAL A 18 36.28 -25.62 14.58
CA VAL A 18 35.11 -26.06 13.84
C VAL A 18 34.47 -24.74 13.38
N ALA A 19 34.62 -24.42 12.10
CA ALA A 19 33.94 -23.27 11.52
C ALA A 19 32.45 -23.53 11.77
N GLU A 20 31.83 -22.73 12.64
CA GLU A 20 30.39 -22.82 12.90
C GLU A 20 29.71 -22.78 11.54
N ALA A 21 29.01 -23.86 11.21
CA ALA A 21 28.29 -23.98 9.96
C ALA A 21 27.29 -22.83 9.91
N ALA A 22 27.54 -21.88 9.00
CA ALA A 22 26.79 -20.65 8.89
C ALA A 22 25.90 -20.70 7.66
N CYS A 23 24.63 -20.33 7.83
CA CYS A 23 23.67 -20.24 6.73
C CYS A 23 24.00 -19.15 5.70
N ASP A 24 25.03 -18.35 5.95
CA ASP A 24 25.56 -17.30 5.07
C ASP A 24 26.86 -17.69 4.36
N CYS A 25 27.08 -18.98 4.12
CA CYS A 25 28.29 -19.46 3.43
C CYS A 25 28.39 -19.05 1.94
N GLY A 26 27.34 -18.43 1.39
CA GLY A 26 27.29 -17.92 0.02
C GLY A 26 27.14 -19.00 -1.06
N SER A 27 26.80 -20.24 -0.70
CA SER A 27 26.62 -21.31 -1.68
C SER A 27 25.39 -21.10 -2.55
N ILE A 28 25.60 -21.11 -3.87
CA ILE A 28 24.54 -21.16 -4.90
C ILE A 28 24.36 -22.59 -5.46
N ASN A 29 25.11 -23.57 -4.95
CA ASN A 29 25.05 -24.94 -5.44
C ASN A 29 24.03 -25.74 -4.63
N ALA A 30 22.87 -26.04 -5.24
CA ALA A 30 21.81 -26.80 -4.57
C ALA A 30 22.23 -28.20 -4.08
N ALA A 31 23.28 -28.80 -4.67
CA ALA A 31 23.83 -30.07 -4.22
C ALA A 31 24.70 -29.92 -2.95
N ASN A 32 25.27 -28.73 -2.72
CA ASN A 32 26.14 -28.41 -1.59
C ASN A 32 25.69 -27.08 -0.95
N PRO A 33 24.47 -27.00 -0.39
CA PRO A 33 23.98 -25.78 0.24
C PRO A 33 24.77 -25.47 1.52
N CYS A 34 24.56 -24.27 2.08
CA CYS A 34 25.00 -24.02 3.44
C CYS A 34 24.27 -24.94 4.43
N THR A 35 24.89 -25.20 5.56
CA THR A 35 24.28 -25.91 6.68
C THR A 35 24.45 -25.11 7.96
N GLY A 36 23.57 -25.30 8.92
CA GLY A 36 23.64 -24.64 10.22
C GLY A 36 22.47 -24.94 11.14
N GLN A 37 22.50 -24.36 12.33
CA GLN A 37 21.45 -24.50 13.37
C GLN A 37 20.88 -23.16 13.83
N SER A 38 21.41 -22.06 13.29
CA SER A 38 20.97 -20.71 13.65
C SER A 38 21.17 -19.73 12.51
N ILE A 39 20.36 -18.68 12.53
CA ILE A 39 20.42 -17.53 11.62
C ILE A 39 20.29 -16.26 12.46
N SER A 40 21.13 -15.25 12.22
CA SER A 40 21.02 -13.93 12.84
C SER A 40 20.81 -12.87 11.77
N ILE A 41 19.75 -12.08 11.89
CA ILE A 41 19.30 -11.13 10.87
C ILE A 41 19.21 -9.76 11.51
N THR A 42 19.82 -8.77 10.88
CA THR A 42 19.69 -7.37 11.27
C THR A 42 18.88 -6.63 10.21
N VAL A 43 17.73 -6.12 10.60
CA VAL A 43 16.97 -5.14 9.81
C VAL A 43 17.45 -3.76 10.24
N THR A 44 18.20 -3.12 9.35
CA THR A 44 18.81 -1.81 9.62
C THR A 44 17.72 -0.75 9.67
N ALA A 45 17.71 0.05 10.75
CA ALA A 45 16.76 1.14 10.88
C ALA A 45 16.99 2.20 9.81
N GLY A 46 15.92 2.54 9.11
CA GLY A 46 15.82 3.77 8.35
C GLY A 46 15.36 4.92 9.23
N THR A 47 15.20 6.10 8.62
CA THR A 47 14.66 7.30 9.27
C THR A 47 13.42 7.84 8.55
N PRO A 48 12.43 7.00 8.17
CA PRO A 48 11.31 7.44 7.33
C PRO A 48 10.49 8.58 7.96
N ASN A 49 10.39 8.61 9.30
CA ASN A 49 9.66 9.63 10.06
C ASN A 49 10.60 10.53 10.90
N GLY A 50 11.90 10.62 10.55
CA GLY A 50 12.87 11.46 11.26
C GLY A 50 13.17 11.05 12.72
N GLY A 51 12.90 9.79 13.09
CA GLY A 51 12.92 9.30 14.47
C GLY A 51 14.23 8.67 14.95
N THR A 52 14.19 8.16 16.18
CA THR A 52 15.26 7.47 16.92
C THR A 52 15.21 5.95 16.77
N ALA A 53 14.75 5.46 15.61
CA ALA A 53 14.59 4.04 15.35
C ALA A 53 15.91 3.29 15.51
N VAL A 54 15.86 2.09 16.09
CA VAL A 54 17.03 1.24 16.28
C VAL A 54 16.95 0.00 15.39
N ASN A 55 18.10 -0.58 15.07
CA ASN A 55 18.13 -1.81 14.29
C ASN A 55 17.33 -2.90 15.01
N SER A 56 16.55 -3.65 14.24
CA SER A 56 15.84 -4.83 14.71
C SER A 56 16.71 -6.06 14.46
N ILE A 57 16.90 -6.91 15.48
CA ILE A 57 17.72 -8.12 15.39
C ILE A 57 16.85 -9.34 15.66
N TYR A 58 16.85 -10.31 14.74
CA TYR A 58 16.17 -11.60 14.86
C TYR A 58 17.21 -12.71 14.94
N ASN A 59 17.09 -13.59 15.93
CA ASN A 59 17.94 -14.77 16.09
C ASN A 59 17.07 -16.03 16.08
N TRP A 60 17.12 -16.75 14.98
CA TRP A 60 16.42 -18.03 14.80
C TRP A 60 17.33 -19.18 15.21
N SER A 61 16.77 -20.19 15.87
CA SER A 61 17.44 -21.46 16.14
C SER A 61 16.57 -22.63 15.72
N PHE A 62 17.19 -23.63 15.08
CA PHE A 62 16.53 -24.79 14.50
C PHE A 62 17.47 -25.99 14.40
N ASN A 63 16.93 -27.18 14.17
CA ASN A 63 17.70 -28.36 13.81
C ASN A 63 16.89 -29.29 12.89
N SER A 64 17.59 -30.23 12.28
CA SER A 64 17.02 -31.28 11.44
C SER A 64 17.23 -32.64 12.10
N GLY A 65 16.41 -32.97 13.11
CA GLY A 65 16.53 -34.25 13.83
C GLY A 65 17.78 -34.32 14.73
N GLY A 66 18.19 -33.17 15.27
CA GLY A 66 19.42 -33.02 16.08
C GLY A 66 20.67 -32.67 15.27
N GLU A 67 20.61 -32.72 13.94
CA GLU A 67 21.69 -32.34 13.03
C GLU A 67 21.52 -30.92 12.46
N ASP A 68 22.55 -30.40 11.80
CA ASP A 68 22.47 -29.17 11.02
C ASP A 68 21.39 -29.28 9.93
N ALA A 69 20.56 -28.25 9.80
CA ALA A 69 19.67 -28.13 8.66
C ALA A 69 20.42 -27.59 7.45
N LYS A 70 19.90 -27.85 6.25
CA LYS A 70 20.32 -27.13 5.05
C LYS A 70 19.70 -25.74 5.08
N CYS A 71 20.42 -24.72 4.66
CA CYS A 71 19.93 -23.36 4.69
C CYS A 71 20.58 -22.48 3.62
N GLY A 72 19.97 -21.32 3.40
CA GLY A 72 20.45 -20.29 2.49
C GLY A 72 19.45 -19.14 2.41
N GLN A 73 19.59 -18.30 1.39
CA GLN A 73 18.71 -17.15 1.15
C GLN A 73 17.98 -17.30 -0.19
N PHE A 74 16.77 -16.76 -0.24
CA PHE A 74 16.07 -16.48 -1.49
C PHE A 74 16.68 -15.25 -2.19
N ALA A 75 16.29 -15.00 -3.44
CA ALA A 75 16.76 -13.86 -4.22
C ALA A 75 16.48 -12.50 -3.55
N ASN A 76 15.45 -12.41 -2.70
CA ASN A 76 15.13 -11.19 -1.94
C ASN A 76 15.91 -11.06 -0.62
N GLY A 77 16.77 -12.03 -0.28
CA GLY A 77 17.58 -12.07 0.95
C GLY A 77 16.85 -12.63 2.18
N ASP A 78 15.57 -13.03 2.07
CA ASP A 78 14.92 -13.78 3.16
C ASP A 78 15.48 -15.20 3.23
N TYR A 79 15.47 -15.80 4.42
CA TYR A 79 16.09 -17.10 4.62
C TYR A 79 15.13 -18.26 4.37
N TRP A 80 15.70 -19.36 3.87
CA TRP A 80 15.07 -20.67 3.85
C TRP A 80 15.88 -21.69 4.64
N ILE A 81 15.18 -22.68 5.19
CA ILE A 81 15.74 -23.86 5.85
C ILE A 81 15.06 -25.12 5.35
N ALA A 82 15.81 -26.21 5.19
CA ALA A 82 15.33 -27.48 4.69
C ALA A 82 15.97 -28.66 5.44
N PRO A 83 15.30 -29.82 5.55
CA PRO A 83 15.84 -30.97 6.24
C PRO A 83 17.21 -31.44 5.70
N ALA A 84 18.05 -31.94 6.59
CA ALA A 84 19.27 -32.66 6.25
C ALA A 84 18.96 -33.91 5.42
N SER A 85 19.98 -34.47 4.77
CA SER A 85 19.81 -35.70 3.97
C SER A 85 19.29 -36.85 4.85
N GLY A 86 18.18 -37.48 4.44
CA GLY A 86 17.55 -38.57 5.20
C GLY A 86 16.60 -38.11 6.31
N GLN A 87 16.44 -36.80 6.51
CA GLN A 87 15.46 -36.21 7.43
C GLN A 87 14.25 -35.69 6.65
N GLY A 88 13.06 -35.65 7.26
CA GLY A 88 11.82 -35.18 6.63
C GLY A 88 11.30 -33.85 7.15
N ASN A 89 11.89 -33.32 8.23
CA ASN A 89 11.28 -32.30 9.06
C ASN A 89 12.33 -31.31 9.58
N ILE A 90 11.87 -30.10 9.91
CA ILE A 90 12.66 -29.09 10.63
C ILE A 90 12.00 -28.83 11.97
N THR A 91 12.80 -28.83 13.04
CA THR A 91 12.36 -28.40 14.36
C THR A 91 12.90 -27.00 14.62
N LEU A 92 12.00 -26.02 14.66
CA LEU A 92 12.32 -24.68 15.15
C LEU A 92 12.41 -24.74 16.67
N THR A 93 13.56 -24.39 17.24
CA THR A 93 13.83 -24.50 18.67
C THR A 93 13.72 -23.18 19.41
N GLY A 94 13.86 -22.05 18.71
CA GLY A 94 13.78 -20.74 19.34
C GLY A 94 13.74 -19.59 18.35
N LEU A 95 13.23 -18.47 18.85
CA LEU A 95 13.29 -17.16 18.23
C LEU A 95 13.55 -16.14 19.34
N ALA A 96 14.65 -15.41 19.25
CA ALA A 96 14.99 -14.32 20.15
C ALA A 96 15.19 -13.02 19.36
N SER A 97 14.99 -11.88 20.00
CA SER A 97 15.23 -10.56 19.40
C SER A 97 15.74 -9.56 20.42
N ASN A 98 16.07 -8.35 19.95
CA ASN A 98 16.37 -7.20 20.80
C ASN A 98 15.12 -6.37 21.19
N GLY A 99 13.91 -6.87 20.93
CA GLY A 99 12.65 -6.20 21.22
C GLY A 99 11.54 -7.19 21.63
N ASP A 100 10.30 -6.70 21.74
CA ASP A 100 9.14 -7.57 21.98
C ASP A 100 8.76 -8.25 20.66
N VAL A 101 9.05 -9.55 20.54
CA VAL A 101 8.86 -10.32 19.30
C VAL A 101 7.68 -11.28 19.41
N SER A 102 6.96 -11.40 18.30
CA SER A 102 5.91 -12.40 18.08
C SER A 102 6.12 -13.07 16.73
N ALA A 103 5.63 -14.30 16.57
CA ALA A 103 5.73 -15.01 15.29
C ALA A 103 4.47 -15.82 15.01
N ASP A 104 4.09 -15.85 13.74
CA ASP A 104 2.89 -16.53 13.23
C ASP A 104 3.25 -17.37 12.01
N VAL A 105 2.63 -18.53 11.89
CA VAL A 105 2.89 -19.53 10.84
C VAL A 105 1.81 -19.42 9.78
N ASN A 106 2.21 -19.10 8.55
CA ASN A 106 1.30 -18.86 7.43
C ASN A 106 0.13 -17.95 7.85
N PRO A 107 0.44 -16.72 8.34
CA PRO A 107 -0.52 -15.89 9.04
C PRO A 107 -1.80 -15.66 8.22
N LYS A 108 -2.92 -15.59 8.93
CA LYS A 108 -4.24 -15.32 8.35
C LYS A 108 -4.67 -13.91 8.75
N LEU A 109 -5.30 -13.19 7.82
CA LEU A 109 -5.74 -11.83 8.08
C LEU A 109 -6.82 -11.80 9.18
N GLU A 110 -7.60 -12.86 9.26
CA GLU A 110 -8.75 -13.05 10.16
C GLU A 110 -8.33 -13.48 11.59
N SER A 111 -7.08 -13.94 11.77
CA SER A 111 -6.54 -14.43 13.05
C SER A 111 -5.02 -14.36 12.98
N MET A 112 -4.43 -13.38 13.67
CA MET A 112 -2.98 -13.11 13.61
C MET A 112 -2.29 -13.26 14.97
N GLY A 113 -1.15 -13.94 15.00
CA GLY A 113 -0.31 -14.13 16.19
C GLY A 113 0.58 -12.94 16.54
N LEU A 114 0.51 -11.85 15.77
CA LEU A 114 1.43 -10.73 15.85
C LEU A 114 0.89 -9.55 16.67
N PHE A 115 1.78 -8.94 17.46
CA PHE A 115 1.57 -7.65 18.16
C PHE A 115 0.35 -7.60 19.10
N GLY A 116 0.27 -8.56 20.02
CA GLY A 116 -0.63 -8.47 21.16
C GLY A 116 -0.46 -7.17 21.95
N GLY A 117 -1.57 -6.61 22.43
CA GLY A 117 -1.55 -5.33 23.13
C GLY A 117 -2.82 -5.08 23.95
N THR A 118 -2.76 -4.10 24.85
CA THR A 118 -3.85 -3.77 25.78
C THR A 118 -5.10 -3.22 25.09
N LYS A 119 -4.96 -2.67 23.87
CA LYS A 119 -6.06 -2.12 23.08
C LYS A 119 -6.64 -3.11 22.07
N ILE A 120 -6.05 -4.30 21.91
CA ILE A 120 -6.43 -5.34 20.94
C ILE A 120 -6.80 -4.70 19.59
N TYR A 121 -5.82 -4.01 18.97
CA TYR A 121 -5.96 -3.57 17.59
C TYR A 121 -5.64 -4.73 16.67
N GLY A 122 -6.38 -4.88 15.58
CA GLY A 122 -6.19 -6.05 14.71
C GLY A 122 -7.16 -7.18 15.02
N ASN A 123 -6.85 -8.32 14.41
CA ASN A 123 -7.48 -9.61 14.66
C ASN A 123 -6.52 -10.47 15.49
N TYR A 124 -5.89 -9.85 16.50
CA TYR A 124 -4.88 -10.53 17.31
C TYR A 124 -5.47 -11.76 18.02
N ASN A 125 -4.80 -12.89 17.87
CA ASN A 125 -5.12 -14.15 18.51
C ASN A 125 -3.84 -14.75 19.11
N ALA A 126 -3.77 -14.78 20.43
CA ALA A 126 -2.60 -15.31 21.16
C ALA A 126 -2.31 -16.79 20.85
N ALA A 127 -3.31 -17.57 20.40
CA ALA A 127 -3.12 -18.97 20.03
C ALA A 127 -2.31 -19.15 18.73
N GLU A 128 -2.28 -18.15 17.87
CA GLU A 128 -1.49 -18.17 16.63
C GLU A 128 -0.02 -17.78 16.88
N ASN A 129 0.29 -17.16 18.02
CA ASN A 129 1.68 -16.85 18.37
C ASN A 129 2.42 -18.15 18.74
N ILE A 130 3.39 -18.56 17.92
CA ILE A 130 4.09 -19.84 18.12
C ILE A 130 5.17 -19.79 19.20
N ILE A 131 5.68 -18.61 19.57
CA ILE A 131 6.86 -18.48 20.45
C ILE A 131 6.68 -19.21 21.79
N PRO A 132 5.54 -19.09 22.51
CA PRO A 132 5.33 -19.80 23.77
C PRO A 132 5.32 -21.34 23.65
N ASN A 133 5.14 -21.86 22.43
CA ASN A 133 4.98 -23.29 22.17
C ASN A 133 6.23 -23.94 21.54
N LEU A 134 7.34 -23.20 21.39
CA LEU A 134 8.60 -23.76 20.88
C LEU A 134 9.24 -24.71 21.90
N PRO A 135 9.90 -25.81 21.45
CA PRO A 135 10.19 -26.17 20.06
C PRO A 135 8.98 -26.74 19.29
N GLN A 136 8.88 -26.43 17.99
CA GLN A 136 7.85 -26.95 17.09
C GLN A 136 8.44 -27.52 15.80
N THR A 137 7.82 -28.56 15.26
CA THR A 137 8.28 -29.26 14.05
C THR A 137 7.38 -28.95 12.86
N TYR A 138 8.01 -28.58 11.75
CA TYR A 138 7.36 -28.27 10.49
C TYR A 138 7.80 -29.23 9.39
N SER A 139 6.90 -29.45 8.44
CA SER A 139 7.15 -30.22 7.21
C SER A 139 6.48 -29.51 6.04
N GLY A 140 7.00 -29.69 4.83
CA GLY A 140 6.51 -28.98 3.64
C GLY A 140 6.95 -27.51 3.60
N ILE A 141 6.32 -26.73 2.71
CA ILE A 141 6.61 -25.30 2.55
C ILE A 141 5.82 -24.51 3.58
N THR A 142 6.51 -23.85 4.50
CA THR A 142 5.89 -23.07 5.60
C THR A 142 6.57 -21.73 5.73
N SER A 143 5.82 -20.64 5.65
CA SER A 143 6.32 -19.29 5.88
C SER A 143 6.03 -18.88 7.33
N ILE A 144 7.08 -18.58 8.09
CA ILE A 144 6.98 -18.11 9.47
C ILE A 144 7.30 -16.62 9.46
N LEU A 145 6.29 -15.79 9.75
CA LEU A 145 6.45 -14.34 9.83
C LEU A 145 6.70 -13.96 11.29
N ALA A 146 7.87 -13.41 11.59
CA ALA A 146 8.17 -12.78 12.85
C ALA A 146 8.03 -11.26 12.73
N GLY A 147 7.55 -10.63 13.80
CA GLY A 147 7.46 -9.19 13.92
C GLY A 147 7.98 -8.72 15.27
N ILE A 148 8.83 -7.69 15.25
CA ILE A 148 9.22 -6.94 16.45
C ILE A 148 8.26 -5.78 16.62
N LYS A 149 7.71 -5.64 17.81
CA LYS A 149 6.84 -4.54 18.19
C LYS A 149 7.68 -3.30 18.48
N ARG A 150 7.20 -2.14 18.01
CA ARG A 150 7.84 -0.85 18.21
C ARG A 150 7.87 -0.47 19.68
N ASN A 151 9.03 -0.05 20.16
CA ASN A 151 9.14 0.56 21.48
C ASN A 151 8.75 2.04 21.42
N GLU A 152 7.44 2.31 21.48
CA GLU A 152 6.91 3.67 21.36
C GLU A 152 7.38 4.63 22.48
N ILE A 153 7.90 4.11 23.60
CA ILE A 153 8.47 4.94 24.68
C ILE A 153 9.80 5.57 24.24
N SER A 154 10.69 4.79 23.62
CA SER A 154 12.03 5.26 23.21
C SER A 154 12.11 5.72 21.76
N GLU A 155 11.22 5.23 20.91
CA GLU A 155 11.28 5.44 19.45
C GLU A 155 10.14 6.33 18.94
N GLY A 156 9.16 6.65 19.80
CA GLY A 156 8.02 7.50 19.47
C GLY A 156 6.83 6.72 18.89
N ASN A 157 5.66 7.35 18.95
CA ASN A 157 4.38 6.75 18.60
C ASN A 157 4.22 6.57 17.08
N CYS A 158 3.38 5.62 16.70
CA CYS A 158 3.01 5.30 15.31
C CYS A 158 1.82 6.11 14.76
N GLY A 159 1.67 7.37 15.16
CA GLY A 159 0.74 8.31 14.53
C GLY A 159 -0.58 8.59 15.27
N THR A 160 -1.35 7.57 15.69
CA THR A 160 -2.67 7.80 16.34
C THR A 160 -2.85 7.06 17.65
N SER A 161 -3.61 7.67 18.57
CA SER A 161 -3.88 7.11 19.89
C SER A 161 -4.65 5.79 19.87
N ALA A 162 -5.36 5.48 18.78
CA ALA A 162 -6.13 4.26 18.62
C ALA A 162 -5.27 2.99 18.53
N ILE A 163 -4.01 3.11 18.10
CA ILE A 163 -3.13 1.96 17.80
C ILE A 163 -1.90 1.87 18.71
N ILE A 164 -1.76 2.78 19.67
CA ILE A 164 -0.68 2.76 20.66
C ILE A 164 -0.66 1.38 21.34
N GLY A 165 0.51 0.77 21.37
CA GLY A 165 0.79 -0.53 21.93
C GLY A 165 0.53 -1.69 20.97
N SER A 166 0.37 -1.44 19.68
CA SER A 166 0.14 -2.48 18.65
C SER A 166 0.99 -2.30 17.40
N CYS A 167 1.95 -1.36 17.42
CA CYS A 167 2.68 -1.00 16.22
C CYS A 167 3.86 -1.92 15.94
N ALA A 168 3.94 -2.42 14.72
CA ALA A 168 5.08 -3.15 14.21
C ALA A 168 6.27 -2.22 14.03
N ASP A 169 7.47 -2.71 14.27
CA ASP A 169 8.69 -1.97 14.01
C ASP A 169 9.34 -2.48 12.72
N SER A 170 9.45 -3.80 12.63
CA SER A 170 9.95 -4.53 11.46
C SER A 170 9.35 -5.93 11.39
N TYR A 171 9.61 -6.60 10.27
CA TYR A 171 9.29 -8.00 10.08
C TYR A 171 10.49 -8.79 9.58
N ASN A 172 10.45 -10.10 9.80
CA ASN A 172 11.32 -11.04 9.11
C ASN A 172 10.55 -12.32 8.76
N VAL A 173 10.82 -12.89 7.59
CA VAL A 173 10.23 -14.17 7.18
C VAL A 173 11.30 -15.25 7.12
N LEU A 174 11.04 -16.36 7.79
CA LEU A 174 11.79 -17.60 7.68
C LEU A 174 10.92 -18.65 6.97
N THR A 175 11.42 -19.26 5.89
CA THR A 175 10.67 -20.29 5.17
C THR A 175 11.25 -21.68 5.41
N VAL A 176 10.44 -22.59 5.93
CA VAL A 176 10.76 -24.02 5.93
C VAL A 176 10.41 -24.58 4.56
N LEU A 177 11.31 -25.33 3.94
CA LEU A 177 11.13 -26.00 2.66
C LEU A 177 11.25 -27.51 2.82
N SER A 178 10.61 -28.27 1.94
CA SER A 178 10.78 -29.72 1.87
C SER A 178 12.15 -30.14 1.31
N SER A 179 12.78 -29.29 0.49
CA SER A 179 14.08 -29.52 -0.11
C SER A 179 14.78 -28.19 -0.43
N VAL A 180 16.07 -28.27 -0.75
CA VAL A 180 16.85 -27.12 -1.22
C VAL A 180 16.22 -26.58 -2.52
N PRO A 181 15.95 -25.26 -2.62
CA PRO A 181 15.40 -24.67 -3.83
C PRO A 181 16.45 -24.64 -4.96
N ALA A 182 16.01 -24.38 -6.18
CA ALA A 182 16.90 -24.27 -7.33
C ALA A 182 18.00 -23.22 -7.08
N LEU A 183 19.24 -23.53 -7.48
CA LEU A 183 20.41 -22.67 -7.26
C LEU A 183 20.58 -22.20 -5.80
N ALA A 184 20.19 -23.05 -4.85
CA ALA A 184 20.19 -22.75 -3.42
C ALA A 184 19.43 -21.45 -3.07
N GLY A 185 18.42 -21.10 -3.88
CA GLY A 185 17.51 -19.98 -3.64
C GLY A 185 17.94 -18.65 -4.28
N SER A 186 19.15 -18.54 -4.85
CA SER A 186 19.64 -17.28 -5.40
C SER A 186 18.81 -16.73 -6.58
N GLU A 187 18.02 -17.60 -7.23
CA GLU A 187 17.12 -17.30 -8.34
C GLU A 187 15.64 -17.51 -8.00
N THR A 188 15.35 -17.90 -6.75
CA THR A 188 13.99 -18.24 -6.31
C THR A 188 13.46 -17.10 -5.46
N LEU A 189 12.24 -16.64 -5.76
CA LEU A 189 11.52 -15.72 -4.88
C LEU A 189 11.07 -16.45 -3.63
N ARG A 190 11.00 -15.71 -2.52
CA ARG A 190 10.35 -16.24 -1.32
C ARG A 190 8.88 -16.55 -1.65
N PRO A 191 8.33 -17.71 -1.24
CA PRO A 191 6.91 -18.00 -1.42
C PRO A 191 6.05 -17.06 -0.58
N ASN A 192 4.82 -16.81 -1.01
CA ASN A 192 3.83 -15.96 -0.35
C ASN A 192 3.69 -16.25 1.16
N ILE A 193 3.62 -15.20 1.98
CA ILE A 193 3.50 -15.31 3.45
C ILE A 193 2.20 -16.02 3.86
N THR A 194 1.08 -15.61 3.27
CA THR A 194 -0.27 -16.07 3.64
C THR A 194 -0.71 -17.25 2.77
N GLY A 195 -1.85 -17.86 3.08
CA GLY A 195 -2.45 -18.92 2.26
C GLY A 195 -1.79 -20.29 2.44
N GLU A 196 -2.55 -21.34 2.10
CA GLU A 196 -2.11 -22.74 2.14
C GLU A 196 -1.34 -23.15 0.89
N THR A 197 -1.66 -22.53 -0.25
CA THR A 197 -0.91 -22.69 -1.49
C THR A 197 0.36 -21.84 -1.42
N LYS A 198 1.52 -22.47 -1.56
CA LYS A 198 2.82 -21.80 -1.56
C LYS A 198 3.50 -21.93 -2.90
N GLU A 199 3.79 -20.80 -3.53
CA GLU A 199 4.41 -20.76 -4.85
C GLU A 199 5.92 -20.50 -4.76
N LEU A 200 6.73 -21.43 -5.27
CA LEU A 200 8.18 -21.25 -5.41
C LEU A 200 8.49 -20.79 -6.84
N LEU A 201 8.40 -19.48 -7.05
CA LEU A 201 8.66 -18.85 -8.34
C LEU A 201 10.16 -18.62 -8.53
N ASN A 202 10.67 -18.85 -9.72
CA ASN A 202 12.04 -18.54 -10.12
C ASN A 202 12.07 -17.36 -11.08
N PHE A 203 13.25 -16.77 -11.27
CA PHE A 203 13.43 -15.66 -12.19
C PHE A 203 13.03 -15.98 -13.64
N ASP A 204 13.16 -17.24 -14.06
CA ASP A 204 12.70 -17.71 -15.38
C ASP A 204 11.17 -17.72 -15.54
N ASP A 205 10.41 -17.60 -14.45
CA ASP A 205 8.95 -17.43 -14.50
C ASP A 205 8.54 -15.99 -14.88
N PHE A 206 9.51 -15.09 -15.04
CA PHE A 206 9.31 -13.67 -15.33
C PHE A 206 9.95 -13.26 -16.67
N ASP A 207 9.25 -12.38 -17.38
CA ASP A 207 9.70 -11.72 -18.59
C ASP A 207 10.24 -10.32 -18.25
N PHE A 208 11.52 -10.27 -17.89
CA PHE A 208 12.19 -9.01 -17.56
C PHE A 208 12.44 -8.10 -18.76
N THR A 209 12.19 -8.55 -20.00
CA THR A 209 12.22 -7.66 -21.17
C THR A 209 11.11 -6.60 -21.13
N ARG A 210 10.09 -6.82 -20.28
CA ARG A 210 9.01 -5.85 -20.01
C ARG A 210 9.42 -4.77 -19.00
N LEU A 211 10.50 -4.97 -18.24
CA LEU A 211 10.96 -4.00 -17.27
C LEU A 211 11.48 -2.75 -18.01
N PRO A 212 10.96 -1.55 -17.73
CA PRO A 212 11.46 -0.34 -18.37
C PRO A 212 12.94 -0.07 -18.07
N ALA A 213 13.61 0.53 -19.05
CA ALA A 213 14.94 1.12 -18.91
C ALA A 213 14.88 2.50 -19.58
N LYS A 214 14.96 3.56 -18.77
CA LYS A 214 14.78 4.96 -19.20
C LYS A 214 15.95 5.83 -18.74
N ASP A 215 16.54 6.53 -19.71
CA ASP A 215 17.68 7.43 -19.55
C ASP A 215 17.39 8.70 -18.74
N PHE A 216 16.13 9.14 -18.72
CA PHE A 216 15.69 10.29 -17.93
C PHE A 216 15.38 9.93 -16.46
N LEU A 217 15.37 8.65 -16.09
CA LEU A 217 15.27 8.22 -14.70
C LEU A 217 16.65 7.93 -14.16
N THR A 218 16.90 8.28 -12.90
CA THR A 218 18.17 8.03 -12.22
C THR A 218 18.07 6.75 -11.39
N GLY A 219 19.05 5.88 -11.55
CA GLY A 219 19.19 4.64 -10.79
C GLY A 219 19.75 4.89 -9.40
N THR A 220 20.35 3.86 -8.82
CA THR A 220 21.04 4.00 -7.53
C THR A 220 22.25 3.07 -7.45
N ASN A 221 23.05 3.21 -6.40
CA ASN A 221 24.22 2.35 -6.21
C ASN A 221 23.84 1.07 -5.44
N THR A 222 24.82 0.18 -5.23
CA THR A 222 24.62 -1.08 -4.47
C THR A 222 24.01 -0.86 -3.09
N ALA A 223 24.43 0.17 -2.36
CA ALA A 223 23.86 0.48 -1.04
C ALA A 223 22.40 0.94 -1.14
N GLY A 224 22.05 1.70 -2.18
CA GLY A 224 20.68 2.10 -2.47
C GLY A 224 19.79 0.91 -2.79
N PHE A 225 20.26 -0.04 -3.60
CA PHE A 225 19.51 -1.28 -3.86
C PHE A 225 19.37 -2.17 -2.62
N GLU A 226 20.38 -2.22 -1.75
CA GLU A 226 20.25 -2.93 -0.48
C GLU A 226 19.20 -2.29 0.44
N ILE A 227 19.10 -0.96 0.48
CA ILE A 227 18.02 -0.26 1.19
C ILE A 227 16.64 -0.63 0.62
N ILE A 228 16.51 -0.71 -0.70
CA ILE A 228 15.26 -1.13 -1.35
C ILE A 228 14.93 -2.58 -1.00
N ARG A 229 15.91 -3.48 -1.09
CA ARG A 229 15.76 -4.90 -0.74
C ARG A 229 15.31 -5.05 0.72
N GLN A 230 16.04 -4.46 1.66
CA GLN A 230 15.70 -4.47 3.09
C GLN A 230 14.28 -3.95 3.34
N ARG A 231 13.93 -2.81 2.75
CA ARG A 231 12.61 -2.20 2.92
C ARG A 231 11.48 -3.16 2.54
N TRP A 232 11.57 -3.82 1.38
CA TRP A 232 10.46 -4.62 0.86
C TRP A 232 10.47 -6.08 1.29
N SER A 233 11.62 -6.63 1.74
CA SER A 233 11.66 -7.95 2.39
C SER A 233 11.21 -7.92 3.85
N HIS A 234 11.36 -6.77 4.54
CA HIS A 234 11.05 -6.63 5.97
C HIS A 234 9.84 -5.72 6.26
N ASN A 235 8.99 -5.49 5.25
CA ASN A 235 7.73 -4.77 5.37
C ASN A 235 6.58 -5.59 4.78
N THR A 236 5.38 -5.45 5.33
CA THR A 236 4.17 -6.08 4.78
C THR A 236 2.95 -5.18 4.97
N GLU A 237 2.01 -5.22 4.02
CA GLU A 237 0.72 -4.53 4.09
C GLU A 237 -0.47 -5.51 4.10
N ILE A 238 -0.20 -6.82 4.19
CA ILE A 238 -1.22 -7.87 4.16
C ILE A 238 -2.25 -7.69 5.28
N PHE A 239 -1.82 -7.26 6.46
CA PHE A 239 -2.68 -7.01 7.63
C PHE A 239 -3.48 -5.70 7.52
N GLY A 240 -3.17 -4.88 6.52
CA GLY A 240 -3.96 -3.70 6.16
C GLY A 240 -5.10 -3.99 5.20
N ILE A 241 -5.21 -5.21 4.65
CA ILE A 241 -6.35 -5.64 3.82
C ILE A 241 -7.54 -5.91 4.74
N LYS A 242 -8.73 -5.44 4.34
CA LYS A 242 -9.97 -5.58 5.13
C LYS A 242 -10.80 -6.76 4.63
N ASP A 243 -11.49 -7.45 5.54
CA ASP A 243 -12.56 -8.39 5.24
C ASP A 243 -13.94 -7.79 5.60
N VAL A 244 -15.02 -8.29 4.99
CA VAL A 244 -16.40 -7.87 5.30
C VAL A 244 -16.82 -8.21 6.73
N SER A 245 -16.33 -9.34 7.24
CA SER A 245 -16.65 -9.86 8.56
C SER A 245 -15.92 -9.17 9.70
N GLY A 246 -14.79 -8.52 9.43
CA GLY A 246 -13.97 -7.88 10.45
C GLY A 246 -14.43 -6.49 10.81
N THR A 247 -14.11 -6.09 12.04
CA THR A 247 -14.10 -4.67 12.44
C THR A 247 -13.06 -3.95 11.59
N GLY A 248 -13.50 -3.27 10.52
CA GLY A 248 -12.60 -2.56 9.62
C GLY A 248 -11.66 -1.63 10.40
N TYR A 249 -10.36 -1.79 10.17
CA TYR A 249 -9.33 -0.95 10.79
C TYR A 249 -9.44 0.48 10.26
N SER A 250 -9.73 1.44 11.15
CA SER A 250 -9.89 2.86 10.76
C SER A 250 -8.61 3.47 10.20
N GLU A 251 -7.44 2.84 10.43
CA GLU A 251 -6.12 3.41 10.09
C GLU A 251 -5.45 2.75 8.88
N GLY A 252 -6.19 1.98 8.08
CA GLY A 252 -5.71 1.46 6.80
C GLY A 252 -4.50 0.52 6.87
N GLY A 253 -4.24 -0.07 8.04
CA GLY A 253 -3.08 -0.93 8.30
C GLY A 253 -1.90 -0.22 8.98
N ARG A 254 -2.03 1.05 9.40
CA ARG A 254 -0.94 1.83 10.03
C ARG A 254 -0.19 1.10 11.15
N ALA A 255 -0.91 0.36 12.00
CA ALA A 255 -0.30 -0.40 13.08
C ALA A 255 0.67 -1.48 12.58
N PHE A 256 0.45 -2.01 11.37
CA PHE A 256 1.18 -3.15 10.85
C PHE A 256 2.26 -2.79 9.83
N ARG A 257 2.55 -1.50 9.60
CA ARG A 257 3.68 -1.09 8.75
C ARG A 257 5.00 -1.31 9.47
N ALA A 258 6.08 -1.61 8.76
CA ALA A 258 7.41 -1.62 9.37
C ALA A 258 7.90 -0.18 9.59
N HIS A 259 7.58 0.40 10.75
CA HIS A 259 7.83 1.81 11.06
C HIS A 259 9.31 2.22 11.03
N ILE A 260 10.25 1.27 11.08
CA ILE A 260 11.68 1.58 10.88
C ILE A 260 12.07 1.74 9.40
N LEU A 261 11.25 1.25 8.46
CA LEU A 261 11.60 1.16 7.03
C LEU A 261 10.77 2.08 6.14
N VAL A 262 9.52 2.33 6.53
CA VAL A 262 8.53 3.09 5.77
C VAL A 262 7.78 4.11 6.65
N ASP A 263 7.18 5.10 6.00
CA ASP A 263 6.32 6.10 6.62
C ASP A 263 5.09 5.42 7.27
N ASP A 264 4.61 5.98 8.38
CA ASP A 264 3.45 5.40 9.08
C ASP A 264 2.15 5.53 8.28
N TYR A 265 2.10 6.45 7.35
CA TYR A 265 0.95 6.74 6.51
C TYR A 265 1.00 5.97 5.19
N GLY A 266 -0.16 5.51 4.74
CA GLY A 266 -0.27 4.70 3.52
C GLY A 266 0.28 5.45 2.30
N ALA A 267 -0.01 6.75 2.19
CA ALA A 267 0.54 7.57 1.10
C ALA A 267 2.08 7.68 1.14
N GLY A 268 2.69 7.77 2.32
CA GLY A 268 4.16 7.80 2.44
C GLY A 268 4.82 6.45 2.13
N THR A 269 4.19 5.34 2.54
CA THR A 269 4.60 4.00 2.12
C THR A 269 4.50 3.85 0.60
N THR A 270 3.42 4.32 0.00
CA THR A 270 3.20 4.30 -1.45
C THR A 270 4.22 5.16 -2.20
N ALA A 271 4.52 6.36 -1.70
CA ALA A 271 5.57 7.21 -2.26
C ALA A 271 6.93 6.51 -2.24
N SER A 272 7.25 5.82 -1.13
CA SER A 272 8.48 5.04 -0.99
C SER A 272 8.53 3.88 -2.00
N TRP A 273 7.42 3.17 -2.20
CA TRP A 273 7.29 2.13 -3.22
C TRP A 273 7.54 2.66 -4.62
N ASN A 274 6.88 3.77 -4.97
CA ASN A 274 7.03 4.39 -6.28
C ASN A 274 8.45 4.88 -6.51
N ASN A 275 9.11 5.47 -5.51
CA ASN A 275 10.53 5.85 -5.62
C ASN A 275 11.45 4.64 -5.85
N SER A 276 11.23 3.53 -5.15
CA SER A 276 11.96 2.27 -5.39
C SER A 276 11.73 1.75 -6.81
N MET A 277 10.49 1.81 -7.31
CA MET A 277 10.15 1.39 -8.67
C MET A 277 10.83 2.26 -9.73
N MET A 278 10.86 3.59 -9.56
CA MET A 278 11.53 4.48 -10.51
C MET A 278 13.03 4.21 -10.60
N ASN A 279 13.70 3.84 -9.49
CA ASN A 279 15.10 3.42 -9.52
C ASN A 279 15.30 2.13 -10.34
N LEU A 280 14.36 1.18 -10.27
CA LEU A 280 14.41 -0.05 -11.09
C LEU A 280 14.19 0.23 -12.58
N PHE A 281 13.42 1.28 -12.92
CA PHE A 281 13.09 1.66 -14.29
C PHE A 281 14.16 2.51 -14.99
N SER A 282 15.18 2.98 -14.27
CA SER A 282 16.33 3.66 -14.85
C SER A 282 17.21 2.69 -15.67
N ASP A 283 17.91 3.18 -16.68
CA ASP A 283 18.93 2.41 -17.42
C ASP A 283 20.36 2.55 -16.84
N ASP A 284 20.55 3.30 -15.75
CA ASP A 284 21.85 3.48 -15.07
C ASP A 284 22.45 2.18 -14.52
N ASN A 285 21.60 1.16 -14.27
CA ASN A 285 21.98 -0.10 -13.67
C ASN A 285 21.52 -1.30 -14.51
N THR A 286 22.32 -2.34 -14.50
CA THR A 286 22.01 -3.64 -15.11
C THR A 286 20.90 -4.38 -14.34
N LEU A 287 20.29 -5.39 -14.97
CA LEU A 287 19.32 -6.26 -14.29
C LEU A 287 19.95 -6.98 -13.09
N ASP A 288 21.20 -7.42 -13.22
CA ASP A 288 21.91 -8.15 -12.15
C ASP A 288 22.15 -7.28 -10.92
N GLU A 289 22.45 -5.99 -11.09
CA GLU A 289 22.60 -5.05 -9.97
C GLU A 289 21.26 -4.78 -9.26
N LYS A 290 20.16 -4.79 -10.01
CA LYS A 290 18.79 -4.55 -9.52
C LYS A 290 18.18 -5.77 -8.84
N LYS A 291 18.70 -6.96 -9.14
CA LYS A 291 18.08 -8.25 -8.90
C LYS A 291 17.58 -8.48 -7.47
N PRO A 292 18.38 -8.23 -6.40
CA PRO A 292 17.88 -8.45 -5.04
C PRO A 292 16.72 -7.51 -4.67
N ALA A 293 16.83 -6.24 -5.06
CA ALA A 293 15.77 -5.25 -4.84
C ALA A 293 14.50 -5.58 -5.62
N LEU A 294 14.64 -6.01 -6.87
CA LEU A 294 13.53 -6.48 -7.71
C LEU A 294 12.85 -7.71 -7.08
N ALA A 295 13.61 -8.71 -6.63
CA ALA A 295 13.07 -9.89 -5.97
C ALA A 295 12.27 -9.55 -4.70
N ALA A 296 12.75 -8.60 -3.88
CA ALA A 296 12.04 -8.14 -2.70
C ALA A 296 10.70 -7.47 -3.05
N MET A 297 10.71 -6.60 -4.07
CA MET A 297 9.50 -5.96 -4.57
C MET A 297 8.50 -6.97 -5.17
N LEU A 298 8.98 -7.96 -5.94
CA LEU A 298 8.12 -9.02 -6.48
C LEU A 298 7.50 -9.88 -5.37
N SER A 299 8.28 -10.26 -4.35
CA SER A 299 7.80 -11.05 -3.21
C SER A 299 6.75 -10.27 -2.40
N TYR A 300 6.95 -8.97 -2.21
CA TYR A 300 5.97 -8.08 -1.58
C TYR A 300 4.66 -7.98 -2.39
N GLY A 301 4.74 -7.89 -3.72
CA GLY A 301 3.58 -7.94 -4.61
C GLY A 301 2.85 -9.29 -4.58
N LEU A 302 3.61 -10.39 -4.50
CA LEU A 302 3.08 -11.75 -4.37
C LEU A 302 2.29 -11.92 -3.07
N ASP A 303 2.84 -11.46 -1.94
CA ASP A 303 2.14 -11.50 -0.65
C ASP A 303 0.80 -10.76 -0.69
N LEU A 304 0.76 -9.58 -1.31
CA LEU A 304 -0.45 -8.78 -1.46
C LEU A 304 -1.46 -9.44 -2.40
N TYR A 305 -1.01 -10.05 -3.48
CA TYR A 305 -1.88 -10.80 -4.40
C TYR A 305 -2.58 -11.97 -3.69
N HIS A 306 -1.84 -12.85 -3.03
CA HIS A 306 -2.43 -14.00 -2.32
C HIS A 306 -3.27 -13.53 -1.12
N SER A 307 -2.83 -12.50 -0.41
CA SER A 307 -3.62 -11.94 0.69
C SER A 307 -4.92 -11.30 0.24
N MET A 308 -5.05 -10.86 -1.02
CA MET A 308 -6.34 -10.39 -1.54
C MET A 308 -7.19 -11.55 -2.10
N ASN A 309 -6.58 -12.48 -2.84
CA ASN A 309 -7.31 -13.42 -3.70
C ASN A 309 -7.46 -14.83 -3.12
N ASP A 310 -6.63 -15.23 -2.15
CA ASP A 310 -6.74 -16.53 -1.46
C ASP A 310 -7.57 -16.38 -0.18
N ALA A 311 -8.69 -15.69 -0.30
CA ALA A 311 -9.63 -15.54 0.80
C ALA A 311 -10.32 -16.89 1.07
N PRO A 312 -10.59 -17.25 2.34
CA PRO A 312 -11.41 -18.42 2.66
C PRO A 312 -12.77 -18.35 1.96
N PRO A 313 -13.41 -19.50 1.63
CA PRO A 313 -14.72 -19.51 1.01
C PRO A 313 -15.74 -18.66 1.77
N GLY A 314 -16.36 -17.71 1.08
CA GLY A 314 -17.35 -16.78 1.66
C GLY A 314 -16.76 -15.50 2.27
N VAL A 315 -15.44 -15.36 2.35
CA VAL A 315 -14.77 -14.13 2.79
C VAL A 315 -14.54 -13.23 1.59
N ILE A 316 -15.01 -11.99 1.68
CA ILE A 316 -14.76 -10.93 0.70
C ILE A 316 -13.70 -10.01 1.28
N ARG A 317 -12.64 -9.76 0.51
CA ARG A 317 -11.55 -8.86 0.86
C ARG A 317 -11.60 -7.56 0.06
N TYR A 318 -10.95 -6.54 0.61
CA TYR A 318 -10.93 -5.19 0.07
C TYR A 318 -9.51 -4.60 0.07
N TRP A 319 -9.14 -3.96 -1.03
CA TRP A 319 -7.90 -3.19 -1.12
C TRP A 319 -7.92 -1.98 -0.18
N GLY A 320 -9.10 -1.40 0.01
CA GLY A 320 -9.37 -0.30 0.93
C GLY A 320 -9.23 1.07 0.29
N GLN A 321 -10.12 1.99 0.68
CA GLN A 321 -10.13 3.40 0.29
C GLN A 321 -10.09 4.30 1.54
N GLY A 322 -10.30 5.61 1.39
CA GLY A 322 -10.41 6.53 2.51
C GLY A 322 -9.42 7.70 2.48
N ALA A 323 -9.10 8.22 3.65
CA ALA A 323 -8.24 9.38 3.85
C ALA A 323 -6.75 9.05 3.63
N THR A 324 -6.34 8.55 2.47
CA THR A 324 -4.93 8.25 2.12
C THR A 324 -4.15 7.34 3.08
N GLN A 325 -4.86 6.62 3.95
CA GLN A 325 -4.29 5.62 4.87
C GLN A 325 -4.12 4.23 4.22
N SER A 326 -4.79 3.98 3.09
CA SER A 326 -4.87 2.67 2.43
C SER A 326 -4.16 2.49 1.07
N PRO A 327 -3.54 3.49 0.39
CA PRO A 327 -2.90 3.25 -0.90
C PRO A 327 -1.67 2.33 -0.78
N GLY A 328 -1.16 1.90 -1.94
CA GLY A 328 0.10 1.18 -2.04
C GLY A 328 -0.03 -0.33 -2.02
N LYS A 329 -1.25 -0.88 -2.07
CA LYS A 329 -1.51 -2.33 -2.00
C LYS A 329 -1.73 -2.97 -3.38
N PHE A 330 -2.36 -2.24 -4.31
CA PHE A 330 -2.72 -2.80 -5.61
C PHE A 330 -1.59 -2.76 -6.63
N LEU A 331 -0.88 -1.63 -6.75
CA LEU A 331 0.23 -1.50 -7.71
C LEU A 331 1.34 -2.55 -7.52
N PRO A 332 1.76 -2.93 -6.29
CA PRO A 332 2.73 -4.01 -6.12
C PRO A 332 2.29 -5.35 -6.71
N ALA A 333 1.04 -5.76 -6.48
CA ALA A 333 0.49 -6.99 -7.04
C ALA A 333 0.42 -6.92 -8.58
N VAL A 334 0.01 -5.77 -9.12
CA VAL A 334 0.00 -5.52 -10.57
C VAL A 334 1.42 -5.56 -11.15
N PHE A 335 2.40 -4.95 -10.49
CA PHE A 335 3.79 -4.94 -10.96
C PHE A 335 4.34 -6.36 -11.05
N MET A 336 4.14 -7.17 -10.01
CA MET A 336 4.50 -8.58 -10.02
C MET A 336 3.84 -9.33 -11.19
N ALA A 337 2.51 -9.26 -11.29
CA ALA A 337 1.76 -9.93 -12.36
C ALA A 337 2.11 -9.43 -13.78
N SER A 338 2.57 -8.19 -13.92
CA SER A 338 2.96 -7.61 -15.21
C SER A 338 4.26 -8.21 -15.76
N LEU A 339 5.14 -8.67 -14.88
CA LEU A 339 6.38 -9.34 -15.24
C LEU A 339 6.21 -10.85 -15.40
N ARG A 340 5.18 -11.47 -14.82
CA ARG A 340 4.93 -12.91 -14.93
C ARG A 340 4.71 -13.35 -16.38
N THR A 341 5.27 -14.52 -16.71
CA THR A 341 5.03 -15.19 -18.01
C THR A 341 3.63 -15.80 -18.05
N ASP A 342 3.18 -16.38 -16.94
CA ASP A 342 1.78 -16.79 -16.73
C ASP A 342 0.87 -15.56 -16.60
N ALA A 343 -0.22 -15.54 -17.34
CA ALA A 343 -1.18 -14.44 -17.36
C ALA A 343 -2.30 -14.59 -16.32
N THR A 344 -2.32 -15.65 -15.52
CA THR A 344 -3.44 -15.97 -14.59
C THR A 344 -3.67 -14.84 -13.59
N GLU A 345 -2.64 -14.41 -12.85
CA GLU A 345 -2.77 -13.32 -11.87
C GLU A 345 -3.13 -11.99 -12.57
N ALA A 346 -2.50 -11.72 -13.72
CA ALA A 346 -2.74 -10.54 -14.52
C ALA A 346 -4.20 -10.45 -15.00
N ASN A 347 -4.78 -11.54 -15.46
CA ASN A 347 -6.16 -11.61 -15.93
C ASN A 347 -7.16 -11.38 -14.79
N LEU A 348 -6.87 -11.89 -13.59
CA LEU A 348 -7.70 -11.65 -12.41
C LEU A 348 -7.65 -10.16 -12.01
N LEU A 349 -6.46 -9.59 -11.88
CA LEU A 349 -6.28 -8.18 -11.50
C LEU A 349 -6.86 -7.21 -12.53
N LYS A 350 -6.90 -7.60 -13.82
CA LYS A 350 -7.54 -6.84 -14.92
C LYS A 350 -9.02 -6.58 -14.74
N THR A 351 -9.68 -7.36 -13.90
CA THR A 351 -11.09 -7.16 -13.56
C THR A 351 -11.30 -6.06 -12.51
N VAL A 352 -10.26 -5.65 -11.77
CA VAL A 352 -10.40 -4.70 -10.65
C VAL A 352 -10.77 -3.31 -11.17
N GLY A 353 -10.06 -2.78 -12.17
CA GLY A 353 -10.30 -1.44 -12.72
C GLY A 353 -11.75 -1.22 -13.18
N PRO A 354 -12.29 -2.03 -14.12
CA PRO A 354 -13.67 -1.88 -14.59
C PRO A 354 -14.73 -2.03 -13.50
N ASN A 355 -14.44 -2.77 -12.44
CA ASN A 355 -15.38 -3.05 -11.35
C ASN A 355 -15.16 -2.17 -10.11
N VAL A 356 -14.15 -1.28 -10.10
CA VAL A 356 -13.72 -0.52 -8.91
C VAL A 356 -14.86 0.28 -8.27
N ASN A 357 -15.75 0.81 -9.10
CA ASN A 357 -16.89 1.64 -8.72
C ASN A 357 -18.24 0.93 -8.94
N SER A 358 -18.24 -0.36 -9.30
CA SER A 358 -19.46 -1.14 -9.56
C SER A 358 -20.27 -1.41 -8.30
N VAL A 359 -19.61 -1.37 -7.14
CA VAL A 359 -20.25 -1.52 -5.86
C VAL A 359 -19.97 -0.27 -5.01
N LYS A 360 -21.05 0.34 -4.51
CA LYS A 360 -21.01 1.53 -3.63
C LYS A 360 -20.52 1.18 -2.20
N ASP A 361 -19.45 0.37 -2.07
CA ASP A 361 -18.97 -0.17 -0.77
C ASP A 361 -17.42 -0.12 -0.57
N ASP A 362 -16.72 0.84 -1.19
CA ASP A 362 -15.30 1.15 -0.95
C ASP A 362 -14.31 -0.04 -1.14
N ARG A 363 -14.64 -1.05 -1.96
CA ARG A 363 -13.77 -2.25 -2.17
C ARG A 363 -12.49 -1.97 -2.91
N GLY A 364 -12.60 -1.05 -3.85
CA GLY A 364 -11.58 -0.78 -4.85
C GLY A 364 -10.26 -0.33 -4.22
N PRO A 365 -9.13 -0.47 -4.92
CA PRO A 365 -7.90 0.16 -4.49
C PRO A 365 -8.04 1.67 -4.40
N HIS A 366 -7.53 2.25 -3.33
CA HIS A 366 -7.61 3.69 -3.03
C HIS A 366 -7.29 4.58 -4.23
N GLU A 367 -6.23 4.27 -4.98
CA GLU A 367 -5.77 5.08 -6.11
C GLU A 367 -6.79 5.14 -7.26
N LEU A 368 -7.58 4.09 -7.44
CA LEU A 368 -8.59 4.01 -8.50
C LEU A 368 -9.99 4.39 -7.99
N GLY A 369 -10.33 3.92 -6.79
CA GLY A 369 -11.68 3.98 -6.22
C GLY A 369 -12.12 5.37 -5.80
N GLN A 370 -11.20 6.32 -5.69
CA GLN A 370 -11.52 7.73 -5.49
C GLN A 370 -11.79 8.49 -6.79
N ILE A 371 -11.54 7.87 -7.95
CA ILE A 371 -11.75 8.50 -9.24
C ILE A 371 -13.01 7.92 -9.82
N HIS A 372 -14.02 8.76 -10.00
CA HIS A 372 -15.32 8.35 -10.52
C HIS A 372 -15.57 8.96 -11.88
N GLN A 373 -16.30 8.24 -12.73
CA GLN A 373 -16.84 8.86 -13.93
C GLN A 373 -17.84 9.95 -13.51
N GLY A 374 -17.48 11.22 -13.71
CA GLY A 374 -18.40 12.35 -13.57
C GLY A 374 -19.27 12.52 -14.81
N LYS A 375 -20.13 13.54 -14.79
CA LYS A 375 -21.05 13.86 -15.89
C LYS A 375 -20.32 14.34 -17.15
N THR A 376 -19.19 15.03 -16.98
CA THR A 376 -18.39 15.61 -18.07
C THR A 376 -16.99 15.02 -18.14
N THR A 377 -16.39 14.72 -17.00
CA THR A 377 -15.02 14.22 -16.86
C THR A 377 -14.90 13.42 -15.56
N PRO A 378 -13.88 12.56 -15.39
CA PRO A 378 -13.62 11.95 -14.11
C PRO A 378 -13.43 12.98 -12.99
N VAL A 379 -14.04 12.72 -11.83
CA VAL A 379 -14.01 13.57 -10.62
C VAL A 379 -13.51 12.79 -9.41
N TRP A 380 -12.95 13.50 -8.43
CA TRP A 380 -12.37 12.90 -7.24
C TRP A 380 -13.34 12.85 -6.03
N GLY A 381 -13.26 11.76 -5.26
CA GLY A 381 -13.79 11.60 -3.91
C GLY A 381 -14.14 10.14 -3.61
N ASP A 382 -14.23 9.75 -2.34
CA ASP A 382 -14.78 8.47 -1.90
C ASP A 382 -16.31 8.47 -1.99
N PHE A 383 -16.88 7.32 -2.31
CA PHE A 383 -18.22 7.00 -1.84
C PHE A 383 -18.23 6.93 -0.30
N THR A 384 -19.40 7.07 0.32
CA THR A 384 -19.51 6.70 1.73
C THR A 384 -20.33 5.43 1.80
N ASN A 385 -19.75 4.38 2.40
CA ASN A 385 -20.41 3.10 2.69
C ASN A 385 -21.76 3.20 3.42
N TYR A 386 -22.16 4.38 3.91
CA TYR A 386 -23.53 4.69 4.33
C TYR A 386 -24.41 5.00 3.12
N ALA A 387 -24.43 4.11 2.13
CA ALA A 387 -25.08 4.24 0.81
C ALA A 387 -26.63 4.22 0.88
N GLY A 388 -27.20 5.12 1.67
CA GLY A 388 -28.61 5.48 1.67
C GLY A 388 -28.77 7.01 1.62
N SER A 389 -29.95 7.52 1.93
CA SER A 389 -30.26 8.96 1.96
C SER A 389 -29.29 9.80 2.83
N TYR A 390 -28.68 9.18 3.85
CA TYR A 390 -27.66 9.80 4.68
C TYR A 390 -26.42 10.28 3.91
N TYR A 391 -26.09 9.68 2.76
CA TYR A 391 -24.95 10.12 1.94
C TYR A 391 -25.18 11.52 1.35
N LEU A 392 -26.36 11.75 0.75
CA LEU A 392 -26.75 13.06 0.22
C LEU A 392 -26.80 14.09 1.36
N GLY A 393 -27.47 13.74 2.46
CA GLY A 393 -27.54 14.60 3.64
C GLY A 393 -26.16 14.92 4.22
N ALA A 394 -25.23 13.97 4.24
CA ALA A 394 -23.85 14.18 4.70
C ALA A 394 -23.10 15.16 3.80
N TYR A 395 -23.25 15.01 2.49
CA TYR A 395 -22.63 15.91 1.51
C TYR A 395 -23.15 17.34 1.70
N TRP A 396 -24.47 17.51 1.63
CA TRP A 396 -25.11 18.82 1.72
C TRP A 396 -24.99 19.46 3.10
N GLY A 397 -24.98 18.66 4.16
CA GLY A 397 -24.71 19.11 5.52
C GLY A 397 -23.26 19.59 5.71
N SER A 398 -22.30 18.89 5.10
CA SER A 398 -20.89 19.32 5.11
C SER A 398 -20.71 20.62 4.32
N LEU A 399 -21.35 20.74 3.16
CA LEU A 399 -21.35 21.95 2.34
C LEU A 399 -21.95 23.15 3.09
N LEU A 400 -23.15 22.98 3.67
CA LEU A 400 -23.81 24.03 4.45
C LEU A 400 -22.95 24.46 5.63
N LYS A 401 -22.44 23.51 6.43
CA LYS A 401 -21.72 23.84 7.66
C LYS A 401 -20.31 24.39 7.39
N SER A 402 -19.65 24.01 6.29
CA SER A 402 -18.32 24.52 5.96
C SER A 402 -18.31 25.99 5.55
N GLN A 403 -19.42 26.50 4.99
CA GLN A 403 -19.55 27.89 4.52
C GLN A 403 -18.44 28.28 3.51
N CYS A 404 -17.92 27.32 2.74
CA CYS A 404 -16.89 27.56 1.72
C CYS A 404 -17.44 27.63 0.29
N TYR A 405 -18.75 27.51 0.12
CA TYR A 405 -19.40 27.58 -1.19
C TYR A 405 -19.64 29.01 -1.63
N ASP A 406 -19.86 29.16 -2.92
CA ASP A 406 -20.14 30.40 -3.60
C ASP A 406 -21.41 31.09 -3.07
N GLY A 407 -21.28 32.30 -2.53
CA GLY A 407 -22.42 33.05 -1.97
C GLY A 407 -22.72 32.73 -0.49
N ALA A 408 -21.91 31.89 0.16
CA ALA A 408 -21.93 31.74 1.62
C ALA A 408 -21.61 33.07 2.32
N THR A 409 -22.25 33.31 3.47
CA THR A 409 -22.06 34.53 4.28
C THR A 409 -21.22 34.28 5.53
N GLY A 410 -21.02 33.02 5.90
CA GLY A 410 -20.19 32.62 7.03
C GLY A 410 -18.69 32.56 6.72
N ILE A 411 -17.90 32.18 7.74
CA ILE A 411 -16.46 31.95 7.60
C ILE A 411 -16.23 30.55 7.04
N CYS A 412 -15.54 30.47 5.91
CA CYS A 412 -15.14 29.18 5.33
C CYS A 412 -14.26 28.37 6.30
N ASN A 413 -14.68 27.15 6.61
CA ASN A 413 -13.96 26.17 7.43
C ASN A 413 -13.89 24.80 6.74
N THR A 414 -12.73 24.52 6.14
CA THR A 414 -12.45 23.25 5.44
C THR A 414 -12.24 22.06 6.40
N GLY A 415 -12.24 22.27 7.71
CA GLY A 415 -12.13 21.20 8.70
C GLY A 415 -13.44 20.47 8.99
N ILE A 416 -14.58 20.99 8.51
CA ILE A 416 -15.91 20.44 8.76
C ILE A 416 -16.24 19.33 7.75
N GLY A 417 -16.91 18.28 8.24
CA GLY A 417 -17.46 17.21 7.39
C GLY A 417 -16.45 16.15 6.95
N LYS A 418 -16.89 15.24 6.08
CA LYS A 418 -16.02 14.19 5.53
C LYS A 418 -15.16 14.79 4.42
N LYS A 419 -13.85 14.82 4.67
CA LYS A 419 -12.82 15.45 3.83
C LYS A 419 -12.44 14.67 2.56
N THR A 420 -13.08 13.54 2.33
CA THR A 420 -12.86 12.71 1.14
C THR A 420 -14.11 12.54 0.30
N GLN A 421 -15.25 13.09 0.70
CA GLN A 421 -16.52 12.71 0.08
C GLN A 421 -16.65 13.19 -1.38
N LEU A 422 -17.05 12.28 -2.27
CA LEU A 422 -17.41 12.56 -3.66
C LEU A 422 -18.64 13.49 -3.76
N ASP A 423 -18.71 14.31 -4.81
CA ASP A 423 -19.96 14.97 -5.23
C ASP A 423 -21.00 13.93 -5.70
N PRO A 424 -22.12 13.73 -4.98
CA PRO A 424 -23.11 12.71 -5.33
C PRO A 424 -23.70 12.89 -6.74
N HIS A 425 -23.64 14.11 -7.28
CA HIS A 425 -24.17 14.42 -8.60
C HIS A 425 -23.13 14.30 -9.73
N GLY A 426 -21.85 14.12 -9.38
CA GLY A 426 -20.75 13.89 -10.31
C GLY A 426 -20.41 15.10 -11.21
N TYR A 427 -20.76 16.33 -10.81
CA TYR A 427 -20.45 17.53 -11.58
C TYR A 427 -19.10 18.13 -11.21
N ILE A 428 -18.67 17.97 -9.96
CA ILE A 428 -17.48 18.65 -9.43
C ILE A 428 -16.54 17.71 -8.68
N ASP A 429 -15.27 18.09 -8.57
CA ASP A 429 -14.34 17.43 -7.66
C ASP A 429 -14.75 17.61 -6.19
N GLY A 430 -14.57 16.59 -5.37
CA GLY A 430 -14.74 16.67 -3.93
C GLY A 430 -13.56 17.36 -3.22
N PRO A 431 -13.66 17.54 -1.88
CA PRO A 431 -14.81 17.24 -1.03
C PRO A 431 -15.83 18.41 -0.92
N PRO A 432 -17.08 18.17 -0.41
CA PRO A 432 -18.12 19.20 -0.27
C PRO A 432 -17.72 20.39 0.58
N ASN A 433 -16.81 20.22 1.53
CA ASN A 433 -16.38 21.29 2.40
C ASN A 433 -15.50 22.31 1.66
N ARG A 434 -14.76 21.90 0.61
CA ARG A 434 -14.08 22.75 -0.38
C ARG A 434 -13.34 21.85 -1.38
N PRO A 435 -13.70 21.83 -2.68
CA PRO A 435 -12.98 21.09 -3.71
C PRO A 435 -11.47 21.34 -3.69
N GLY A 436 -10.67 20.28 -3.88
CA GLY A 436 -9.21 20.39 -3.89
C GLY A 436 -8.52 20.50 -2.53
N SER A 437 -9.27 20.48 -1.43
CA SER A 437 -8.72 20.59 -0.08
C SER A 437 -8.41 19.23 0.55
N ASN A 438 -7.72 19.26 1.70
CA ASN A 438 -7.49 18.11 2.57
C ASN A 438 -6.79 16.93 1.87
N TYR A 439 -7.47 15.80 1.66
CA TYR A 439 -6.87 14.55 1.23
C TYR A 439 -6.70 14.43 -0.28
N MET A 440 -7.30 15.31 -1.08
CA MET A 440 -7.16 15.25 -2.54
C MET A 440 -5.69 15.48 -2.97
N GLY A 441 -4.98 16.41 -2.32
CA GLY A 441 -3.56 16.67 -2.60
C GLY A 441 -2.62 15.52 -2.24
N SER A 442 -2.88 14.81 -1.13
CA SER A 442 -2.11 13.61 -0.76
C SER A 442 -2.47 12.40 -1.61
N SER A 443 -3.71 12.31 -2.11
CA SER A 443 -4.14 11.28 -3.05
C SER A 443 -3.53 11.50 -4.43
N LEU A 444 -3.40 12.76 -4.86
CA LEU A 444 -2.88 13.09 -6.17
C LEU A 444 -1.43 12.65 -6.38
N GLY A 445 -0.55 12.75 -5.37
CA GLY A 445 0.84 12.29 -5.53
C GLY A 445 0.96 10.79 -5.75
N VAL A 446 0.17 10.01 -5.01
CA VAL A 446 0.13 8.55 -5.19
C VAL A 446 -0.52 8.17 -6.53
N GLN A 447 -1.62 8.82 -6.91
CA GLN A 447 -2.33 8.60 -8.18
C GLN A 447 -1.48 8.98 -9.40
N LYS A 448 -0.75 10.10 -9.34
CA LYS A 448 0.15 10.55 -10.40
C LYS A 448 1.32 9.57 -10.58
N SER A 449 1.88 9.08 -9.48
CA SER A 449 2.94 8.06 -9.52
C SER A 449 2.43 6.71 -10.03
N PHE A 450 1.20 6.35 -9.70
CA PHE A 450 0.52 5.17 -10.24
C PHE A 450 0.35 5.29 -11.77
N MET A 451 -0.17 6.42 -12.25
CA MET A 451 -0.27 6.70 -13.69
C MET A 451 1.12 6.67 -14.35
N ALA A 452 2.16 7.22 -13.72
CA ALA A 452 3.51 7.16 -14.25
C ALA A 452 3.97 5.72 -14.50
N ALA A 453 3.70 4.80 -13.57
CA ALA A 453 3.99 3.37 -13.76
C ALA A 453 3.21 2.78 -14.96
N MET A 454 1.94 3.14 -15.13
CA MET A 454 1.13 2.73 -16.30
C MET A 454 1.73 3.21 -17.62
N CYS A 455 2.30 4.41 -17.66
CA CYS A 455 2.88 4.98 -18.87
C CYS A 455 4.28 4.45 -19.17
N LEU A 456 5.08 4.21 -18.12
CA LEU A 456 6.43 3.66 -18.25
C LEU A 456 6.41 2.19 -18.65
N MET A 457 5.41 1.43 -18.20
CA MET A 457 5.28 -0.02 -18.43
C MET A 457 3.87 -0.36 -18.96
N PRO A 458 3.68 -0.50 -20.28
CA PRO A 458 2.36 -0.72 -20.89
C PRO A 458 1.59 -1.93 -20.34
N LYS A 459 2.29 -2.99 -19.89
CA LYS A 459 1.64 -4.16 -19.28
C LYS A 459 0.96 -3.83 -17.95
N ILE A 460 1.50 -2.91 -17.15
CA ILE A 460 0.82 -2.39 -15.95
C ILE A 460 -0.48 -1.72 -16.35
N ARG A 461 -0.47 -0.84 -17.36
CA ARG A 461 -1.69 -0.18 -17.85
C ARG A 461 -2.76 -1.17 -18.30
N GLU A 462 -2.34 -2.20 -19.03
CA GLU A 462 -3.24 -3.26 -19.49
C GLU A 462 -3.93 -4.00 -18.35
N ILE A 463 -3.20 -4.30 -17.27
CA ILE A 463 -3.71 -4.98 -16.08
C ILE A 463 -4.53 -4.03 -15.20
N VAL A 464 -4.16 -2.75 -15.10
CA VAL A 464 -4.94 -1.78 -14.31
C VAL A 464 -6.29 -1.53 -14.96
N ASN A 465 -6.32 -1.43 -16.29
CA ASN A 465 -7.54 -1.35 -17.09
C ASN A 465 -8.53 -0.28 -16.59
N TYR A 466 -8.00 0.92 -16.29
CA TYR A 466 -8.78 2.02 -15.72
C TYR A 466 -8.36 3.38 -16.29
N GLU A 467 -8.94 3.76 -17.43
CA GLU A 467 -8.57 4.97 -18.15
C GLU A 467 -8.97 6.26 -17.43
N ASN A 468 -9.98 6.21 -16.57
CA ASN A 468 -10.42 7.37 -15.80
C ASN A 468 -9.32 7.95 -14.91
N LEU A 469 -8.42 7.11 -14.38
CA LEU A 469 -7.24 7.59 -13.65
C LEU A 469 -6.34 8.44 -14.54
N VAL A 470 -6.06 7.99 -15.77
CA VAL A 470 -5.19 8.68 -16.73
C VAL A 470 -5.80 10.03 -17.11
N ILE A 471 -7.09 10.05 -17.44
CA ILE A 471 -7.83 11.27 -17.77
C ILE A 471 -7.82 12.24 -16.58
N TYR A 472 -8.15 11.75 -15.39
CA TYR A 472 -8.19 12.56 -14.17
C TYR A 472 -6.84 13.19 -13.85
N VAL A 473 -5.76 12.40 -13.81
CA VAL A 473 -4.42 12.89 -13.45
C VAL A 473 -3.92 13.91 -14.47
N ASN A 474 -4.12 13.67 -15.76
CA ASN A 474 -3.79 14.67 -16.79
C ASN A 474 -4.58 15.97 -16.59
N ARG A 475 -5.90 15.85 -16.42
CA ARG A 475 -6.79 17.00 -16.21
C ARG A 475 -6.42 17.80 -14.97
N ILE A 476 -6.26 17.17 -13.81
CA ILE A 476 -5.95 17.88 -12.56
C ILE A 476 -4.57 18.54 -12.57
N VAL A 477 -3.58 17.95 -13.28
CA VAL A 477 -2.24 18.53 -13.40
C VAL A 477 -2.20 19.68 -14.40
N ASP A 478 -2.82 19.51 -15.57
CA ASP A 478 -2.76 20.52 -16.65
C ASP A 478 -3.76 21.65 -16.49
N PHE A 479 -4.98 21.34 -16.05
CA PHE A 479 -6.09 22.28 -15.94
C PHE A 479 -6.39 22.65 -14.49
N GLY A 480 -6.44 21.68 -13.58
CA GLY A 480 -6.85 21.89 -12.19
C GLY A 480 -8.24 21.34 -11.88
N LEU A 481 -8.90 21.92 -10.87
CA LEU A 481 -10.21 21.48 -10.39
C LEU A 481 -11.32 21.72 -11.42
N VAL A 482 -12.30 20.82 -11.44
CA VAL A 482 -13.55 21.02 -12.20
C VAL A 482 -14.71 21.31 -11.24
N THR A 483 -15.29 22.50 -11.38
CA THR A 483 -16.39 23.05 -10.58
C THR A 483 -17.35 23.98 -11.35
N ALA A 484 -17.02 24.46 -12.55
CA ALA A 484 -17.80 25.50 -13.24
C ALA A 484 -19.15 25.03 -13.82
N ASN A 485 -19.22 23.80 -14.33
CA ASN A 485 -20.44 23.24 -14.95
C ASN A 485 -21.37 22.57 -13.94
N ASP A 486 -21.45 23.14 -12.73
CA ASP A 486 -22.28 22.65 -11.65
C ASP A 486 -23.67 23.28 -11.69
N PRO A 487 -24.72 22.56 -12.12
CA PRO A 487 -26.06 23.12 -12.20
C PRO A 487 -26.72 23.18 -10.83
N CYS A 488 -26.09 22.64 -9.77
CA CYS A 488 -26.72 22.54 -8.47
C CYS A 488 -26.78 23.90 -7.76
N THR A 489 -27.93 24.14 -7.14
CA THR A 489 -28.21 25.34 -6.35
C THR A 489 -27.44 25.27 -5.03
N THR A 490 -26.72 26.33 -4.65
CA THR A 490 -26.00 26.38 -3.37
C THR A 490 -26.98 26.49 -2.19
N PRO A 491 -26.55 26.18 -0.95
CA PRO A 491 -27.45 26.22 0.20
C PRO A 491 -28.12 27.59 0.42
N ASP A 492 -29.41 27.56 0.76
CA ASP A 492 -30.21 28.77 0.97
C ASP A 492 -29.70 29.56 2.17
N SER A 493 -29.37 30.84 1.94
CA SER A 493 -28.76 31.72 2.96
C SER A 493 -29.69 32.04 4.13
N ARG A 494 -30.97 31.69 4.04
CA ARG A 494 -31.97 31.82 5.12
C ARG A 494 -32.00 30.59 6.04
N GLU A 495 -31.27 29.51 5.73
CA GLU A 495 -31.16 28.38 6.62
C GLU A 495 -30.46 28.78 7.92
N ASN A 496 -30.94 28.23 9.03
CA ASN A 496 -30.28 28.41 10.32
C ASN A 496 -29.15 27.39 10.44
N LEU A 497 -27.90 27.87 10.38
CA LEU A 497 -26.69 27.03 10.44
C LEU A 497 -26.58 26.19 11.73
N THR A 498 -27.26 26.59 12.80
CA THR A 498 -27.26 25.88 14.08
C THR A 498 -28.29 24.76 14.12
N THR A 499 -29.47 24.97 13.52
CA THR A 499 -30.59 24.01 13.65
C THR A 499 -30.83 23.16 12.41
N CYS A 500 -30.42 23.62 11.22
CA CYS A 500 -30.53 22.84 9.99
C CYS A 500 -29.43 21.77 9.93
N ASP A 501 -29.86 20.50 9.92
CA ASP A 501 -29.00 19.34 9.77
C ASP A 501 -29.47 18.48 8.60
N PRO A 502 -28.99 18.76 7.36
CA PRO A 502 -29.34 17.98 6.17
C PRO A 502 -29.00 16.49 6.32
N TYR A 503 -27.96 16.17 7.10
CA TYR A 503 -27.57 14.78 7.39
C TYR A 503 -28.70 13.97 8.02
N ARG A 504 -29.43 14.55 8.97
CA ARG A 504 -30.58 13.90 9.62
C ARG A 504 -31.91 14.30 8.98
N ASN A 505 -31.88 15.17 7.97
CA ASN A 505 -33.05 15.83 7.40
C ASN A 505 -33.94 16.48 8.47
N THR A 506 -33.34 17.21 9.43
CA THR A 506 -34.05 17.86 10.54
C THR A 506 -33.73 19.34 10.64
N GLY A 507 -34.74 20.15 10.97
CA GLY A 507 -34.57 21.57 11.30
C GLY A 507 -34.18 22.49 10.13
N CYS A 508 -34.20 21.97 8.90
CA CYS A 508 -34.00 22.74 7.68
C CYS A 508 -35.36 23.18 7.11
N LEU A 509 -35.48 24.46 6.76
CA LEU A 509 -36.73 25.02 6.23
C LEU A 509 -36.82 24.93 4.71
N TYR A 510 -35.67 24.86 4.03
CA TYR A 510 -35.57 25.00 2.58
C TYR A 510 -34.78 23.88 1.89
N TYR A 511 -34.10 23.01 2.64
CA TYR A 511 -33.47 21.80 2.13
C TYR A 511 -34.50 20.86 1.48
N GLY A 512 -34.23 20.43 0.25
CA GLY A 512 -35.18 19.68 -0.58
C GLY A 512 -36.26 20.53 -1.25
N THR A 513 -36.24 21.86 -1.07
CA THR A 513 -37.21 22.80 -1.67
C THR A 513 -36.54 23.85 -2.55
N THR A 514 -35.50 24.53 -2.05
CA THR A 514 -34.75 25.54 -2.83
C THR A 514 -33.32 25.13 -3.12
N TRP A 515 -32.78 24.16 -2.38
CA TRP A 515 -31.42 23.65 -2.52
C TRP A 515 -31.33 22.19 -2.04
N GLY A 516 -30.24 21.50 -2.36
CA GLY A 516 -30.10 20.08 -2.06
C GLY A 516 -30.69 19.17 -3.14
N PRO A 517 -30.97 17.90 -2.82
CA PRO A 517 -31.62 16.96 -3.73
C PRO A 517 -33.11 17.29 -3.91
N ILE A 518 -33.68 16.99 -5.08
CA ILE A 518 -35.13 17.12 -5.35
C ILE A 518 -35.93 16.24 -4.37
N ASN A 519 -35.46 15.03 -4.11
CA ASN A 519 -36.01 14.13 -3.11
C ASN A 519 -34.89 13.72 -2.12
N PRO A 520 -34.87 14.29 -0.89
CA PRO A 520 -33.88 13.93 0.13
C PRO A 520 -33.87 12.47 0.57
N GLU A 521 -34.94 11.71 0.32
CA GLU A 521 -35.03 10.29 0.67
C GLU A 521 -34.46 9.36 -0.41
N ASP A 522 -34.30 9.86 -1.65
CA ASP A 522 -33.76 9.10 -2.77
C ASP A 522 -32.28 9.39 -2.97
N VAL A 523 -31.43 8.37 -2.75
CA VAL A 523 -29.98 8.45 -2.87
C VAL A 523 -29.49 8.81 -4.28
N ASP A 524 -30.29 8.53 -5.30
CA ASP A 524 -29.98 8.83 -6.69
C ASP A 524 -30.69 10.10 -7.19
N SER A 525 -31.35 10.85 -6.28
CA SER A 525 -32.02 12.11 -6.61
C SER A 525 -31.05 13.12 -7.24
N ASP A 526 -31.50 13.76 -8.32
CA ASP A 526 -30.82 14.92 -8.87
C ASP A 526 -30.88 16.10 -7.89
N CYS A 527 -29.98 17.07 -8.06
CA CYS A 527 -30.01 18.30 -7.29
C CYS A 527 -31.05 19.28 -7.84
N ILE A 528 -31.49 20.22 -7.00
CA ILE A 528 -32.28 21.36 -7.45
C ILE A 528 -31.39 22.29 -8.29
N LYS A 529 -31.82 22.60 -9.51
CA LYS A 529 -31.03 23.37 -10.50
C LYS A 529 -31.55 24.80 -10.78
N ASN A 530 -32.82 25.04 -10.51
CA ASN A 530 -33.48 26.29 -10.83
C ASN A 530 -33.64 27.12 -9.55
N PRO A 531 -32.82 28.16 -9.33
CA PRO A 531 -32.91 28.96 -8.14
C PRO A 531 -34.23 29.75 -8.15
N ASN A 532 -34.97 29.70 -7.04
CA ASN A 532 -36.20 30.47 -6.86
C ASN A 532 -35.94 31.67 -5.93
N PRO A 533 -36.47 32.87 -6.24
CA PRO A 533 -36.33 34.05 -5.38
C PRO A 533 -36.67 33.76 -3.90
N PRO A 534 -35.94 34.37 -2.95
CA PRO A 534 -34.91 35.39 -3.14
C PRO A 534 -33.52 34.84 -3.49
N TYR A 535 -33.38 33.53 -3.67
CA TYR A 535 -32.09 32.88 -3.95
C TYR A 535 -31.87 32.79 -5.47
N THR A 536 -30.65 33.07 -5.94
CA THR A 536 -30.39 33.24 -7.39
C THR A 536 -29.11 32.58 -7.92
N LYS A 537 -28.31 31.88 -7.10
CA LYS A 537 -26.98 31.41 -7.54
C LYS A 537 -26.92 29.91 -7.88
N VAL A 538 -26.64 29.62 -9.14
CA VAL A 538 -26.23 28.28 -9.60
C VAL A 538 -24.71 28.15 -9.50
N GLY A 539 -24.23 26.95 -9.20
CA GLY A 539 -22.81 26.61 -9.11
C GLY A 539 -22.27 26.80 -7.69
N ARG A 540 -21.91 25.68 -7.05
CA ARG A 540 -21.44 25.64 -5.65
C ARG A 540 -20.04 26.20 -5.47
N PHE A 541 -19.18 26.12 -6.47
CA PHE A 541 -17.76 26.48 -6.35
C PHE A 541 -17.17 27.08 -7.63
N THR A 542 -17.90 27.93 -8.34
CA THR A 542 -17.47 28.43 -9.66
C THR A 542 -16.12 29.16 -9.62
N ALA A 543 -15.77 29.79 -8.49
CA ALA A 543 -14.49 30.47 -8.29
C ALA A 543 -13.29 29.51 -8.12
N LEU A 544 -13.51 28.19 -8.05
CA LEU A 544 -12.44 27.19 -7.93
C LEU A 544 -12.07 26.50 -9.25
N GLU A 545 -12.79 26.77 -10.34
CA GLU A 545 -12.53 26.16 -11.65
C GLU A 545 -11.10 26.44 -12.10
N GLY A 546 -10.39 25.40 -12.52
CA GLY A 546 -9.02 25.51 -13.01
C GLY A 546 -7.98 25.83 -11.92
N ASN A 547 -8.36 25.91 -10.65
CA ASN A 547 -7.37 26.06 -9.58
C ASN A 547 -6.54 24.78 -9.47
N HIS A 548 -5.23 24.92 -9.51
CA HIS A 548 -4.31 23.82 -9.23
C HIS A 548 -4.28 23.51 -7.73
N ILE A 549 -4.00 22.24 -7.42
CA ILE A 549 -3.82 21.77 -6.04
C ILE A 549 -2.37 21.35 -5.81
N GLY A 550 -1.93 21.49 -4.56
CA GLY A 550 -0.62 20.99 -4.14
C GLY A 550 -0.58 19.46 -4.17
N ILE A 551 0.51 18.91 -4.65
CA ILE A 551 0.78 17.47 -4.66
C ILE A 551 1.58 17.12 -3.39
N ALA A 552 1.09 16.17 -2.61
CA ALA A 552 1.82 15.57 -1.50
C ALA A 552 2.05 14.07 -1.76
N TYR A 553 3.10 13.50 -1.17
CA TYR A 553 3.46 12.09 -1.32
C TYR A 553 3.68 11.63 -2.78
N GLY A 554 4.17 12.53 -3.64
CA GLY A 554 4.64 12.19 -4.99
C GLY A 554 6.02 11.54 -4.97
N SER A 555 6.36 10.80 -6.04
CA SER A 555 7.73 10.37 -6.28
C SER A 555 8.57 11.51 -6.86
N GLY A 556 9.73 11.80 -6.26
CA GLY A 556 10.61 12.89 -6.72
C GLY A 556 11.05 12.75 -8.18
N GLN A 557 11.30 11.52 -8.63
CA GLN A 557 11.61 11.23 -10.04
C GLN A 557 10.42 11.41 -10.97
N VAL A 558 9.20 11.05 -10.52
CA VAL A 558 7.97 11.28 -11.30
C VAL A 558 7.71 12.77 -11.46
N GLU A 559 7.86 13.55 -10.40
CA GLU A 559 7.66 15.01 -10.46
C GLU A 559 8.70 15.67 -11.37
N SER A 560 9.97 15.29 -11.26
CA SER A 560 11.07 15.88 -12.04
C SER A 560 11.00 15.53 -13.53
N ASN A 561 10.43 14.37 -13.87
CA ASN A 561 10.38 13.85 -15.24
C ASN A 561 8.96 13.76 -15.81
N TRP A 562 7.99 14.46 -15.21
CA TRP A 562 6.57 14.30 -15.54
C TRP A 562 6.27 14.50 -17.02
N THR A 563 6.86 15.51 -17.66
CA THR A 563 6.68 15.79 -19.09
C THR A 563 7.12 14.63 -19.96
N ALA A 564 8.27 14.02 -19.68
CA ALA A 564 8.79 12.88 -20.43
C ALA A 564 7.93 11.63 -20.21
N ILE A 565 7.55 11.36 -18.96
CA ILE A 565 6.67 10.24 -18.60
C ILE A 565 5.31 10.37 -19.28
N LYS A 566 4.68 11.54 -19.22
CA LYS A 566 3.37 11.81 -19.80
C LYS A 566 3.36 11.61 -21.31
N ALA A 567 4.45 11.98 -22.01
CA ALA A 567 4.58 11.76 -23.45
C ALA A 567 4.53 10.27 -23.84
N LEU A 568 4.94 9.35 -22.93
CA LEU A 568 4.89 7.91 -23.15
C LEU A 568 3.49 7.31 -23.01
N CYS A 569 2.58 7.97 -22.29
CA CYS A 569 1.21 7.49 -22.12
C CYS A 569 0.42 7.44 -23.44
N GLY A 570 0.98 7.98 -24.53
CA GLY A 570 0.30 8.23 -25.78
C GLY A 570 -0.68 9.39 -25.64
N SER A 571 -0.99 10.06 -26.76
CA SER A 571 -2.21 10.86 -26.82
C SER A 571 -3.38 9.88 -26.81
N THR A 572 -3.86 9.50 -25.64
CA THR A 572 -5.23 9.00 -25.55
C THR A 572 -6.11 10.16 -25.98
N SER A 573 -6.40 10.17 -27.28
CA SER A 573 -7.40 10.95 -28.00
C SER A 573 -7.88 12.14 -27.19
N SER A 574 -7.36 13.33 -27.53
CA SER A 574 -8.07 14.61 -27.47
C SER A 574 -9.43 14.53 -26.77
N ILE A 575 -9.44 14.46 -25.44
CA ILE A 575 -10.30 15.39 -24.75
C ILE A 575 -9.60 16.69 -25.08
N ASP A 576 -10.00 17.31 -26.20
CA ASP A 576 -9.68 18.70 -26.40
C ASP A 576 -10.08 19.34 -25.09
N ALA A 577 -9.07 19.79 -24.33
CA ALA A 577 -9.28 20.65 -23.18
C ALA A 577 -9.77 22.02 -23.68
N THR A 578 -10.64 22.05 -24.71
CA THR A 578 -11.59 23.12 -24.86
C THR A 578 -12.45 23.04 -23.60
N PRO A 579 -12.41 24.09 -22.75
CA PRO A 579 -13.36 24.22 -21.67
C PRO A 579 -14.75 23.97 -22.26
N PRO A 580 -15.62 23.18 -21.63
CA PRO A 580 -17.00 23.05 -22.11
C PRO A 580 -17.57 24.46 -22.17
N GLY A 581 -17.80 24.95 -23.40
CA GLY A 581 -18.30 26.28 -23.76
C GLY A 581 -18.18 27.37 -22.70
N ALA A 582 -17.21 28.28 -22.85
CA ALA A 582 -17.49 29.66 -22.45
C ALA A 582 -18.85 30.02 -23.09
N PRO A 583 -19.84 30.53 -22.33
CA PRO A 583 -21.18 30.74 -22.83
C PRO A 583 -21.10 31.60 -24.09
N THR A 584 -21.39 31.00 -25.24
CA THR A 584 -21.63 31.77 -26.46
C THR A 584 -22.84 32.63 -26.16
N GLY A 585 -22.63 33.95 -26.29
CA GLY A 585 -23.55 34.96 -25.79
C GLY A 585 -24.99 34.73 -26.26
N LEU A 586 -25.91 35.18 -25.41
CA LEU A 586 -27.31 35.44 -25.72
C LEU A 586 -27.48 35.86 -27.19
N GLU A 587 -27.99 34.97 -28.03
CA GLU A 587 -28.78 35.39 -29.17
C GLU A 587 -30.16 35.78 -28.63
N VAL A 588 -30.35 37.10 -28.58
CA VAL A 588 -31.66 37.72 -28.45
C VAL A 588 -32.47 37.34 -29.69
N ILE A 589 -33.58 36.63 -29.50
CA ILE A 589 -34.74 36.67 -30.41
C ILE A 589 -35.84 37.44 -29.72
#